data_AF-R9BVI1-F1
#
_entry.id   AF-R9BVI1-F1
#
_cell.length_a   1.000
_cell.length_b   1.000
_cell.length_c   1.000
_cell.angle_alpha   90.00
_cell.angle_beta   90.00
_cell.angle_gamma   90.00
#
_symmetry.space_group_name_H-M   'P 1'
#
loop_
_entity.id
_entity.type
_entity.pdbx_description
1 polymer ?
#
loop_
_entity_poly.entity_id
_entity_poly.type
_entity_poly.pdbx_seq_one_letter_code
_entity_poly.pdbx_strand_id
1 'polypeptide(L)'
;MRKEIDKIPCLYCGEKTDNRKFIINPKAREELPCCSTECMQEVRKFIDWDSHNRMKLYIMLFAFVILNLIFIGFNFDSRWRNLPLLFMATAVYFYPLIFTRYIRYQGLGIKKTVKVTKVISLLIAAFSIILIVNY
;
A
#
# COMPACT_ATOMS: atom_id res chain seq x y z
N MET A 1 -18.50 17.56 -33.04
CA MET A 1 -17.63 17.75 -31.85
C MET A 1 -17.31 16.38 -31.28
N ARG A 2 -16.08 15.88 -31.52
CA ARG A 2 -15.62 14.60 -30.96
C ARG A 2 -15.34 14.86 -29.48
N LYS A 3 -16.21 14.39 -28.56
CA LYS A 3 -15.93 14.42 -27.11
C LYS A 3 -14.56 13.77 -26.93
N GLU A 4 -13.56 14.53 -26.48
CA GLU A 4 -12.36 13.93 -25.91
C GLU A 4 -12.86 13.07 -24.76
N ILE A 5 -12.83 11.76 -24.94
CA ILE A 5 -13.11 10.82 -23.87
C ILE A 5 -11.92 11.01 -22.93
N ASP A 6 -12.14 11.74 -21.83
CA ASP A 6 -11.13 11.91 -20.79
C ASP A 6 -10.57 10.54 -20.46
N LYS A 7 -9.29 10.32 -20.82
CA LYS A 7 -8.66 9.02 -20.65
C LYS A 7 -8.38 8.83 -19.18
N ILE A 8 -9.19 8.00 -18.54
CA ILE A 8 -9.11 7.70 -17.12
C ILE A 8 -8.00 6.66 -16.91
N PRO A 9 -7.11 6.83 -15.91
CA PRO A 9 -6.08 5.83 -15.66
C PRO A 9 -6.68 4.52 -15.12
N CYS A 10 -6.14 3.40 -15.59
CA CYS A 10 -6.51 2.06 -15.20
C CYS A 10 -6.11 1.80 -13.75
N LEU A 11 -7.03 1.24 -12.95
CA LEU A 11 -6.81 1.00 -11.52
C LEU A 11 -5.60 0.08 -11.23
N TYR A 12 -5.30 -0.89 -12.10
CA TYR A 12 -4.17 -1.81 -11.88
C TYR A 12 -2.81 -1.24 -12.31
N CYS A 13 -2.64 -0.97 -13.61
CA CYS A 13 -1.36 -0.58 -14.21
C CYS A 13 -1.10 0.94 -14.24
N GLY A 14 -2.15 1.75 -14.05
CA GLY A 14 -2.08 3.21 -14.14
C GLY A 14 -2.01 3.76 -15.57
N GLU A 15 -2.16 2.92 -16.61
CA GLU A 15 -2.18 3.38 -17.99
C GLU A 15 -3.52 4.03 -18.34
N LYS A 16 -3.47 5.08 -19.16
CA LYS A 16 -4.65 5.81 -19.63
C LYS A 16 -5.53 4.89 -20.49
N THR A 17 -6.77 4.65 -20.06
CA THR A 17 -7.74 3.81 -20.76
C THR A 17 -9.04 4.58 -21.01
N ASP A 18 -9.64 4.36 -22.17
CA ASP A 18 -11.01 4.75 -22.52
C ASP A 18 -12.00 3.57 -22.40
N ASN A 19 -11.48 2.39 -22.04
CA ASN A 19 -12.24 1.16 -22.00
C ASN A 19 -13.17 1.10 -20.77
N ARG A 20 -14.45 1.37 -20.99
CA ARG A 20 -15.51 1.28 -19.97
C ARG A 20 -16.12 -0.11 -19.81
N LYS A 21 -15.65 -1.11 -20.55
CA LYS A 21 -16.19 -2.48 -20.46
C LYS A 21 -15.79 -3.18 -19.16
N PHE A 22 -14.64 -2.83 -18.59
CA PHE A 22 -14.08 -3.50 -17.41
C PHE A 22 -14.08 -2.55 -16.23
N ILE A 23 -15.23 -2.41 -15.57
CA ILE A 23 -15.40 -1.57 -14.37
C ILE A 23 -15.63 -2.46 -13.16
N ILE A 24 -14.86 -2.24 -12.10
CA ILE A 24 -14.96 -3.04 -10.86
C ILE A 24 -16.14 -2.61 -9.99
N ASN A 25 -16.44 -1.32 -9.97
CA ASN A 25 -17.57 -0.76 -9.22
C ASN A 25 -18.51 0.00 -10.15
N PRO A 26 -19.33 -0.71 -10.94
CA PRO A 26 -20.24 -0.08 -11.88
C PRO A 26 -21.28 0.76 -11.12
N LYS A 27 -21.61 1.96 -11.63
CA LYS A 27 -22.58 2.91 -11.05
C LYS A 27 -22.17 3.57 -9.73
N ALA A 28 -20.94 3.39 -9.27
CA ALA A 28 -20.43 4.17 -8.15
C ALA A 28 -20.18 5.63 -8.55
N ARG A 29 -20.11 6.52 -7.56
CA ARG A 29 -19.80 7.95 -7.77
C ARG A 29 -18.49 8.15 -8.53
N GLU A 30 -17.52 7.24 -8.33
CA GLU A 30 -16.26 7.20 -9.04
C GLU A 30 -16.08 5.79 -9.63
N GLU A 31 -16.10 5.70 -10.95
CA GLU A 31 -15.89 4.43 -11.65
C GLU A 31 -14.41 4.04 -11.63
N LEU A 32 -14.15 2.76 -11.41
CA LEU A 32 -12.82 2.18 -11.35
C LEU A 32 -12.57 1.28 -12.58
N PRO A 33 -12.13 1.86 -13.71
CA PRO A 33 -11.90 1.12 -14.95
C PRO A 33 -10.57 0.36 -14.94
N CYS A 34 -10.54 -0.73 -15.71
CA CYS A 34 -9.37 -1.52 -16.05
C CYS A 34 -9.16 -1.54 -17.56
N CYS A 35 -7.91 -1.59 -18.03
CA CYS A 35 -7.63 -1.62 -19.48
C CYS A 35 -7.89 -2.98 -20.11
N SER A 36 -7.75 -4.08 -19.35
CA SER A 36 -7.92 -5.46 -19.81
C SER A 36 -8.62 -6.34 -18.77
N THR A 37 -9.09 -7.52 -19.22
CA THR A 37 -9.61 -8.59 -18.36
C THR A 37 -8.57 -9.07 -17.35
N GLU A 38 -7.31 -9.17 -17.75
CA GLU A 38 -6.18 -9.55 -16.89
C GLU A 38 -6.01 -8.54 -15.73
N CYS A 39 -5.98 -7.24 -16.05
CA CYS A 39 -5.90 -6.19 -15.03
C CYS A 39 -7.09 -6.25 -14.06
N MET A 40 -8.29 -6.55 -14.56
CA MET A 40 -9.47 -6.71 -13.72
C MET A 40 -9.37 -7.91 -12.78
N GLN A 41 -8.86 -9.04 -13.25
CA GLN A 41 -8.62 -10.23 -12.42
C GLN A 41 -7.57 -9.95 -11.34
N GLU A 42 -6.48 -9.29 -11.69
CA GLU A 42 -5.42 -8.94 -10.73
C GLU A 42 -5.91 -7.96 -9.66
N VAL A 43 -6.76 -7.00 -10.02
CA VAL A 43 -7.36 -6.11 -9.02
C VAL A 43 -8.33 -6.88 -8.12
N ARG A 44 -9.12 -7.82 -8.65
CA ARG A 44 -10.00 -8.66 -7.81
C ARG A 44 -9.19 -9.48 -6.81
N LYS A 45 -8.09 -10.11 -7.25
CA LYS A 45 -7.15 -10.82 -6.36
C LYS A 45 -6.59 -9.87 -5.29
N PHE A 46 -6.22 -8.64 -5.68
CA PHE A 46 -5.72 -7.66 -4.73
C PHE A 46 -6.77 -7.23 -3.71
N ILE A 47 -8.01 -6.98 -4.12
CA ILE A 47 -9.13 -6.61 -3.23
C ILE A 47 -9.43 -7.74 -2.26
N ASP A 48 -9.47 -8.98 -2.75
CA ASP A 48 -9.70 -10.15 -1.92
C ASP A 48 -8.56 -10.36 -0.91
N TRP A 49 -7.31 -10.23 -1.35
CA TRP A 49 -6.17 -10.30 -0.45
C TRP A 49 -6.15 -9.15 0.57
N ASP A 50 -6.51 -7.93 0.17
CA ASP A 50 -6.63 -6.77 1.06
C ASP A 50 -7.71 -6.98 2.12
N SER A 51 -8.90 -7.45 1.75
CA SER A 51 -10.02 -7.63 2.68
C SER A 51 -9.66 -8.61 3.83
N HIS A 52 -8.90 -9.66 3.52
CA HIS A 52 -8.49 -10.67 4.50
C HIS A 52 -7.28 -10.26 5.35
N ASN A 53 -6.38 -9.42 4.82
CA ASN A 53 -5.10 -9.13 5.48
C ASN A 53 -4.99 -7.72 6.07
N ARG A 54 -5.85 -6.79 5.68
CA ARG A 54 -5.84 -5.40 6.18
C ARG A 54 -5.97 -5.34 7.70
N MET A 55 -6.91 -6.10 8.26
CA MET A 55 -7.11 -6.12 9.71
C MET A 55 -5.87 -6.67 10.43
N LYS A 56 -5.24 -7.71 9.87
CA LYS A 56 -4.01 -8.30 10.43
C LYS A 56 -2.87 -7.28 10.45
N LEU A 57 -2.68 -6.54 9.35
CA LEU A 57 -1.69 -5.47 9.28
C LEU A 57 -1.95 -4.39 10.35
N TYR A 58 -3.20 -3.95 10.51
CA TYR A 58 -3.52 -2.91 11.49
C TYR A 58 -3.29 -3.38 12.92
N ILE A 59 -3.62 -4.63 13.25
CA ILE A 59 -3.32 -5.21 14.56
C ILE A 59 -1.80 -5.28 14.78
N MET A 60 -1.03 -5.73 13.78
CA MET A 60 0.43 -5.78 13.88
C MET A 60 1.06 -4.40 14.06
N LEU A 61 0.65 -3.41 13.24
CA LEU A 61 1.15 -2.04 13.35
C LEU A 61 0.79 -1.43 14.70
N PHE A 62 -0.42 -1.65 15.18
CA PHE A 62 -0.84 -1.17 16.50
C PHE A 62 0.02 -1.77 17.61
N ALA A 63 0.28 -3.08 17.58
CA ALA A 63 1.17 -3.75 18.52
C ALA A 63 2.60 -3.17 18.46
N PHE A 64 3.15 -2.93 17.27
CA PHE A 64 4.49 -2.34 17.13
C PHE A 64 4.55 -0.87 17.56
N VAL A 65 3.48 -0.10 17.39
CA VAL A 65 3.37 1.27 17.91
C VAL A 65 3.37 1.25 19.43
N ILE A 66 2.60 0.36 20.07
CA ILE A 66 2.63 0.20 21.53
C ILE A 66 4.04 -0.17 21.99
N LEU A 67 4.68 -1.12 21.33
CA LEU A 67 6.06 -1.52 21.64
C LEU A 67 7.03 -0.34 21.50
N ASN A 68 6.87 0.48 20.45
CA ASN A 68 7.67 1.68 20.24
C ASN A 68 7.48 2.69 21.38
N LEU A 69 6.24 2.92 21.81
CA LEU A 69 5.94 3.83 22.92
C LEU A 69 6.52 3.32 24.25
N ILE A 70 6.50 2.02 24.51
CA ILE A 70 7.14 1.43 25.69
C ILE A 70 8.66 1.70 25.66
N PHE A 71 9.31 1.44 24.53
CA PHE A 71 10.76 1.63 24.40
C PHE A 71 11.17 3.10 24.61
N ILE A 72 10.35 4.04 24.10
CA ILE A 72 10.55 5.48 24.31
C ILE A 72 10.26 5.87 25.76
N GLY A 73 9.14 5.43 26.35
CA GLY A 73 8.69 5.84 27.68
C GLY A 73 9.60 5.36 28.81
N PHE A 74 10.24 4.21 28.67
CA PHE A 74 11.20 3.69 29.63
C PHE A 74 12.65 4.15 29.38
N ASN A 75 12.88 5.06 28.42
CA ASN A 75 14.21 5.55 28.03
C ASN A 75 15.22 4.40 27.86
N PHE A 76 14.86 3.40 27.04
CA PHE A 76 15.82 2.36 26.68
C PHE A 76 16.92 2.98 25.79
N ASP A 77 18.00 3.45 26.41
CA ASP A 77 19.21 3.96 25.77
C ASP A 77 20.11 2.82 25.27
N SER A 78 19.50 1.93 24.50
CA SER A 78 20.17 0.78 23.94
C SER A 78 19.92 0.70 22.43
N ARG A 79 20.81 0.00 21.73
CA ARG A 79 20.78 -0.31 20.29
C ARG A 79 19.40 -0.81 19.83
N TRP A 80 18.66 -1.45 20.73
CA TRP A 80 17.31 -2.00 20.54
C TRP A 80 16.19 -0.96 20.40
N ARG A 81 16.44 0.34 20.65
CA ARG A 81 15.41 1.39 20.57
C ARG A 81 14.71 1.47 19.21
N ASN A 82 15.43 1.16 18.13
CA ASN A 82 14.92 1.25 16.76
C ASN A 82 14.33 -0.08 16.24
N LEU A 83 14.30 -1.13 17.06
CA LEU A 83 13.73 -2.43 16.69
C LEU A 83 12.23 -2.34 16.30
N PRO A 84 11.38 -1.57 17.01
CA PRO A 84 9.97 -1.42 16.62
C PRO A 84 9.81 -0.76 15.25
N LEU A 85 10.70 0.18 14.88
CA LEU A 85 10.69 0.82 13.57
C LEU A 85 11.00 -0.19 12.45
N LEU A 86 11.97 -1.08 12.69
CA LEU A 86 12.30 -2.17 11.79
C LEU A 86 11.11 -3.13 11.60
N PHE A 87 10.41 -3.49 12.68
CA PHE A 87 9.23 -4.35 12.61
C PHE A 87 8.08 -3.70 11.85
N MET A 88 7.81 -2.42 12.06
CA MET A 88 6.81 -1.67 11.30
C MET A 88 7.15 -1.64 9.80
N ALA A 89 8.39 -1.32 9.45
CA ALA A 89 8.85 -1.30 8.06
C ALA A 89 8.70 -2.68 7.40
N THR A 90 9.06 -3.74 8.11
CA THR A 90 8.93 -5.13 7.65
C THR A 90 7.47 -5.51 7.43
N ALA A 91 6.57 -5.16 8.35
CA ALA A 91 5.14 -5.41 8.20
C ALA A 91 4.54 -4.73 6.96
N VAL A 92 4.89 -3.47 6.72
CA VAL A 92 4.41 -2.72 5.53
C VAL A 92 5.02 -3.29 4.24
N TYR A 93 6.22 -3.87 4.28
CA TYR A 93 6.81 -4.54 3.13
C TYR A 93 6.02 -5.79 2.71
N PHE A 94 5.64 -6.63 3.67
CA PHE A 94 4.82 -7.82 3.41
C PHE A 94 3.37 -7.46 3.07
N TYR A 95 2.84 -6.43 3.72
CA TYR A 95 1.47 -5.95 3.53
C TYR A 95 1.45 -4.47 3.10
N PRO A 96 1.70 -4.16 1.81
CA PRO A 96 1.73 -2.79 1.30
C PRO A 96 0.32 -2.19 1.12
N LEU A 97 -0.48 -2.21 2.18
CA LEU A 97 -1.88 -1.77 2.23
C LEU A 97 -1.97 -0.34 2.80
N ILE A 98 -1.51 0.64 2.04
CA ILE A 98 -1.44 2.04 2.52
C ILE A 98 -2.80 2.71 2.48
N PHE A 99 -3.52 2.64 1.35
CA PHE A 99 -4.74 3.42 1.18
C PHE A 99 -5.99 2.59 1.42
N THR A 100 -6.87 3.10 2.29
CA THR A 100 -8.16 2.49 2.59
C THR A 100 -9.10 2.54 1.38
N ARG A 101 -9.02 3.60 0.56
CA ARG A 101 -9.88 3.83 -0.61
C ARG A 101 -9.14 3.52 -1.91
N TYR A 102 -9.73 2.64 -2.71
CA TYR A 102 -9.15 2.19 -3.99
C TYR A 102 -8.95 3.32 -5.02
N ILE A 103 -9.76 4.37 -4.95
CA ILE A 103 -9.63 5.57 -5.81
C ILE A 103 -8.22 6.16 -5.78
N ARG A 104 -7.55 6.15 -4.61
CA ARG A 104 -6.21 6.74 -4.49
C ARG A 104 -5.14 5.96 -5.26
N TYR A 105 -5.37 4.67 -5.50
CA TYR A 105 -4.49 3.88 -6.35
C TYR A 105 -4.66 4.21 -7.83
N GLN A 106 -5.78 4.81 -8.25
CA GLN A 106 -6.07 5.03 -9.66
C GLN A 106 -5.08 5.99 -10.34
N GLY A 107 -4.52 6.95 -9.61
CA GLY A 107 -3.56 7.90 -10.18
C GLY A 107 -2.26 7.26 -10.68
N LEU A 108 -1.78 6.21 -10.01
CA LEU A 108 -0.52 5.52 -10.35
C LEU A 108 -0.71 4.06 -10.78
N GLY A 109 -1.85 3.46 -10.45
CA GLY A 109 -2.11 2.03 -10.52
C GLY A 109 -1.65 1.29 -9.25
N ILE A 110 -2.44 0.29 -8.82
CA ILE A 110 -2.13 -0.60 -7.69
C ILE A 110 -0.72 -1.20 -7.84
N LYS A 111 -0.35 -1.66 -9.04
CA LYS A 111 0.96 -2.29 -9.30
C LYS A 111 2.12 -1.35 -8.95
N LYS A 112 2.05 -0.10 -9.39
CA LYS A 112 3.12 0.89 -9.14
C LYS A 112 3.12 1.33 -7.68
N THR A 113 1.96 1.60 -7.09
CA THR A 113 1.85 2.01 -5.69
C THR A 113 2.41 0.94 -4.75
N VAL A 114 2.04 -0.33 -4.96
CA VAL A 114 2.57 -1.45 -4.16
C VAL A 114 4.09 -1.56 -4.30
N LYS A 115 4.62 -1.42 -5.53
CA LYS A 115 6.08 -1.46 -5.76
C LYS A 115 6.80 -0.32 -5.04
N VAL A 116 6.30 0.92 -5.16
CA VAL A 116 6.87 2.10 -4.48
C VAL A 116 6.82 1.93 -2.97
N THR A 117 5.70 1.44 -2.43
CA THR A 117 5.54 1.15 -1.00
C THR A 117 6.62 0.20 -0.51
N LYS A 118 6.81 -0.93 -1.20
CA LYS A 118 7.83 -1.92 -0.84
C LYS A 118 9.24 -1.33 -0.85
N VAL A 119 9.56 -0.49 -1.84
CA VAL A 119 10.86 0.19 -1.92
C VAL A 119 11.05 1.14 -0.74
N ILE A 120 10.05 1.97 -0.41
CA ILE A 120 10.11 2.88 0.73
C ILE A 120 10.27 2.09 2.04
N SER A 121 9.51 1.01 2.22
CA SER A 121 9.65 0.14 3.39
C SER A 121 11.04 -0.47 3.53
N LEU A 122 11.66 -0.89 2.42
CA LEU A 122 13.04 -1.38 2.42
C LEU A 122 14.04 -0.28 2.82
N LEU A 123 13.87 0.94 2.34
CA LEU A 123 14.72 2.07 2.73
C LEU A 123 14.61 2.37 4.23
N ILE A 124 13.39 2.36 4.78
CA ILE A 124 13.16 2.57 6.22
C ILE A 124 13.76 1.41 7.03
N ALA A 125 13.60 0.17 6.58
CA ALA A 125 14.19 -0.99 7.24
C ALA A 125 15.72 -0.91 7.24
N ALA A 126 16.34 -0.58 6.11
CA ALA A 126 17.79 -0.39 6.00
C ALA A 126 18.28 0.74 6.92
N PHE A 127 17.58 1.88 6.94
CA PHE A 127 17.88 2.98 7.85
C PHE A 127 17.78 2.57 9.33
N SER A 128 16.75 1.79 9.68
CA SER A 128 16.58 1.27 11.04
C SER A 128 17.72 0.34 11.43
N ILE A 129 18.16 -0.54 10.52
CA ILE A 129 19.32 -1.43 10.74
C ILE A 129 20.60 -0.63 10.95
N ILE A 130 20.84 0.39 10.12
CA ILE A 130 21.99 1.29 10.26
C ILE A 130 21.99 1.93 11.65
N LEU A 131 20.84 2.41 12.13
CA LEU A 131 20.74 2.98 13.48
C LEU A 131 21.02 1.94 14.57
N ILE A 132 20.51 0.71 14.46
CA ILE A 132 20.77 -0.38 15.42
C ILE A 132 22.26 -0.77 15.44
N VAL A 133 22.94 -0.71 14.29
CA VAL A 133 24.35 -1.10 14.17
C VAL A 133 25.30 0.04 14.57
N ASN A 134 24.89 1.32 14.49
CA ASN A 134 25.78 2.44 14.81
C ASN A 134 25.57 3.03 16.22
N TYR A 135 24.39 2.86 16.82
CA TYR A 135 24.13 3.14 18.23
C TYR A 135 24.13 1.86 19.05
#